data_AF-A0A4Y3FZV1-F1
#
_entry.id   AF-A0A4Y3FZV1-F1
#
_cell.length_a   1.000
_cell.length_b   1.000
_cell.length_c   1.000
_cell.angle_alpha   90.00
_cell.angle_beta   90.00
_cell.angle_gamma   90.00
#
_symmetry.space_group_name_H-M   'P 1'
#
loop_
_entity.id
_entity.type
_entity.pdbx_description
1 polymer ?
#
loop_
_entity_poly.entity_id
_entity_poly.type
_entity_poly.pdbx_seq_one_letter_code
_entity_poly.pdbx_strand_id
1 'polypeptide(L)'
;MGKRGLKPKFKDVACANPKCKHYGKTGIGNIIGNGTYQNQNGRVRKFICRTCGGVFNDRKATFFYDLRTPEEKVIIAMKLLFKGMALRAIADVLDVKLDTVRGWLRRGAEHVEEINDILMKEIKVSKVELDELWTFVKKKQLREWQMKRMRDAGYG
;
A
#
# COMPACT_ATOMS: atom_id res chain seq x y z
N MET A 1 -39.78 -4.54 -18.07
CA MET A 1 -38.34 -4.19 -17.94
C MET A 1 -38.21 -2.96 -17.04
N GLY A 2 -37.58 -3.08 -15.86
CA GLY A 2 -37.40 -1.94 -14.96
C GLY A 2 -36.53 -0.85 -15.59
N LYS A 3 -36.88 0.42 -15.39
CA LYS A 3 -36.06 1.56 -15.83
C LYS A 3 -34.69 1.45 -15.14
N ARG A 4 -33.61 1.30 -15.92
CA ARG A 4 -32.25 1.34 -15.35
C ARG A 4 -32.04 2.72 -14.74
N GLY A 5 -31.61 2.76 -13.48
CA GLY A 5 -31.28 4.01 -12.81
C GLY A 5 -30.20 4.81 -13.55
N LEU A 6 -30.05 6.08 -13.17
CA LEU A 6 -29.04 6.96 -13.75
C LEU A 6 -27.65 6.31 -13.66
N LYS A 7 -26.90 6.30 -14.77
CA LYS A 7 -25.54 5.74 -14.77
C LYS A 7 -24.66 6.54 -13.79
N PRO A 8 -23.95 5.89 -12.86
CA PRO A 8 -23.01 6.56 -11.98
C PRO A 8 -21.94 7.31 -12.78
N LYS A 9 -21.61 8.53 -12.34
CA LYS A 9 -20.49 9.32 -12.88
C LYS A 9 -19.31 9.22 -11.92
N PHE A 10 -18.17 8.73 -12.42
CA PHE A 10 -16.93 8.58 -11.64
C PHE A 10 -16.05 9.81 -11.86
N LYS A 11 -16.36 10.90 -11.15
CA LYS A 11 -15.70 12.20 -11.35
C LYS A 11 -14.32 12.27 -10.67
N ASP A 12 -14.16 11.51 -9.61
CA ASP A 12 -13.00 11.38 -8.73
C ASP A 12 -12.00 10.29 -9.19
N VAL A 13 -12.33 9.53 -10.24
CA VAL A 13 -11.49 8.44 -10.73
C VAL A 13 -10.67 8.87 -11.94
N ALA A 14 -9.36 8.67 -11.87
CA ALA A 14 -8.42 8.94 -12.96
C ALA A 14 -8.05 7.67 -13.75
N CYS A 15 -7.55 7.85 -14.98
CA CYS A 15 -7.00 6.73 -15.75
C CYS A 15 -5.67 6.26 -15.15
N ALA A 16 -5.54 4.95 -14.88
CA ALA A 16 -4.34 4.32 -14.33
C ALA A 16 -3.35 3.80 -15.40
N ASN A 17 -3.47 4.22 -16.66
CA ASN A 17 -2.55 3.83 -17.75
C ASN A 17 -1.57 4.98 -18.04
N PRO A 18 -0.26 4.86 -17.72
CA PRO A 18 0.73 5.92 -17.94
C PRO A 18 0.84 6.38 -19.41
N LYS A 19 0.48 5.52 -20.37
CA LYS A 19 0.51 5.85 -21.80
C LYS A 19 -0.75 6.60 -22.28
N CYS A 20 -1.72 6.84 -21.41
CA CYS A 20 -2.96 7.53 -21.77
C CYS A 20 -2.79 9.05 -21.73
N LYS A 21 -3.34 9.76 -22.72
CA LYS A 21 -3.38 11.24 -22.74
C LYS A 21 -4.12 11.87 -21.53
N HIS A 22 -4.90 11.07 -20.82
CA HIS A 22 -5.65 11.46 -19.62
C HIS A 22 -5.20 10.69 -18.37
N TYR A 23 -3.97 10.17 -18.38
CA TYR A 23 -3.35 9.57 -17.20
C TYR A 23 -3.37 10.55 -16.02
N GLY A 24 -3.78 10.07 -14.84
CA GLY A 24 -3.80 10.87 -13.60
C GLY A 24 -4.83 12.01 -13.54
N LYS A 25 -5.59 12.28 -14.62
CA LYS A 25 -6.56 13.39 -14.66
C LYS A 25 -7.97 12.91 -14.30
N THR A 26 -8.62 13.60 -13.36
CA THR A 26 -10.00 13.37 -12.92
C THR A 26 -10.98 14.31 -13.63
N GLY A 27 -12.29 14.10 -13.48
CA GLY A 27 -13.33 15.02 -13.98
C GLY A 27 -13.58 15.04 -15.50
N ILE A 28 -12.74 14.38 -16.30
CA ILE A 28 -12.83 14.37 -17.78
C ILE A 28 -14.04 13.58 -18.30
N GLY A 29 -14.60 12.68 -17.50
CA GLY A 29 -15.74 11.83 -17.90
C GLY A 29 -15.35 10.68 -18.84
N ASN A 30 -14.05 10.41 -18.99
CA ASN A 30 -13.52 9.28 -19.77
C ASN A 30 -13.61 7.94 -19.02
N ILE A 31 -13.85 7.94 -17.71
CA ILE A 31 -13.95 6.74 -16.88
C ILE A 31 -15.41 6.31 -16.73
N ILE A 32 -15.67 5.04 -17.01
CA ILE A 32 -16.98 4.40 -16.78
C ILE A 32 -16.81 3.09 -16.02
N GLY A 33 -17.90 2.63 -15.39
CA GLY A 33 -17.94 1.35 -14.68
C GLY A 33 -17.94 0.17 -15.66
N ASN A 34 -17.13 -0.83 -15.36
CA ASN A 34 -16.98 -2.08 -16.11
C ASN A 34 -17.37 -3.31 -15.27
N GLY A 35 -18.43 -3.17 -14.46
CA GLY A 35 -18.94 -4.18 -13.55
C GLY A 35 -18.30 -4.18 -12.16
N THR A 36 -18.71 -5.14 -11.34
CA THR A 36 -18.24 -5.37 -9.96
C THR A 36 -18.06 -6.86 -9.73
N TYR A 37 -17.16 -7.22 -8.82
CA TYR A 37 -17.05 -8.59 -8.31
C TYR A 37 -16.89 -8.56 -6.79
N GLN A 38 -17.16 -9.69 -6.13
CA GLN A 38 -16.92 -9.85 -4.70
C GLN A 38 -15.59 -10.58 -4.50
N ASN A 39 -14.81 -10.13 -3.51
CA ASN A 39 -13.75 -10.94 -2.92
C ASN A 39 -14.00 -11.04 -1.41
N GLN A 40 -13.15 -11.77 -0.69
CA GLN A 40 -13.25 -11.89 0.77
C GLN A 40 -13.09 -10.56 1.53
N ASN A 41 -12.61 -9.51 0.85
CA ASN A 41 -12.43 -8.16 1.38
C ASN A 41 -13.55 -7.21 0.94
N GLY A 42 -14.62 -7.73 0.33
CA GLY A 42 -15.80 -6.98 -0.10
C GLY A 42 -15.92 -6.76 -1.60
N ARG A 43 -16.77 -5.79 -1.96
CA ARG A 43 -17.10 -5.51 -3.36
C ARG A 43 -15.99 -4.69 -4.02
N VAL A 44 -15.47 -5.20 -5.13
CA VAL A 44 -14.48 -4.53 -5.98
C VAL A 44 -15.15 -3.98 -7.23
N ARG A 45 -14.95 -2.69 -7.54
CA ARG A 45 -15.44 -2.04 -8.75
C ARG A 45 -14.39 -2.07 -9.84
N LYS A 46 -14.78 -2.49 -11.04
CA LYS A 46 -13.95 -2.35 -12.25
C LYS A 46 -14.32 -1.09 -13.01
N PHE A 47 -13.33 -0.48 -13.63
CA PHE A 47 -13.41 0.69 -14.48
C PHE A 47 -12.83 0.38 -15.85
N ILE A 48 -13.30 1.11 -16.86
CA ILE A 48 -12.66 1.18 -18.17
C ILE A 48 -12.53 2.63 -18.60
N CYS A 49 -11.35 3.00 -19.07
CA CYS A 49 -11.09 4.29 -19.69
C CYS A 49 -11.50 4.23 -21.17
N ARG A 50 -12.49 5.03 -21.58
CA ARG A 50 -12.93 5.10 -22.99
C ARG A 50 -11.89 5.72 -23.93
N THR A 51 -10.91 6.42 -23.38
CA THR A 51 -9.87 7.07 -24.18
C THR A 51 -8.81 6.10 -24.66
N CYS A 52 -8.38 5.17 -23.80
CA CYS A 52 -7.27 4.25 -24.12
C CYS A 52 -7.68 2.78 -24.03
N GLY A 53 -8.94 2.45 -23.73
CA GLY A 53 -9.43 1.08 -23.53
C GLY A 53 -8.93 0.39 -22.25
N GLY A 54 -8.11 1.06 -21.44
CA GLY A 54 -7.47 0.46 -20.26
C GLY A 54 -8.48 0.09 -19.19
N VAL A 55 -8.38 -1.14 -18.67
CA VAL A 55 -9.21 -1.65 -17.57
C VAL A 55 -8.42 -1.64 -16.26
N PHE A 56 -9.09 -1.24 -15.19
CA PHE A 56 -8.52 -1.21 -13.84
C PHE A 56 -9.63 -1.36 -12.79
N ASN A 57 -9.28 -1.42 -11.51
CA ASN A 57 -10.25 -1.45 -10.43
C ASN A 57 -9.99 -0.34 -9.41
N ASP A 58 -10.94 -0.13 -8.51
CA ASP A 58 -10.90 0.84 -7.39
C ASP A 58 -9.79 0.58 -6.37
N ARG A 59 -9.24 -0.64 -6.35
CA ARG A 59 -8.11 -1.01 -5.50
C ARG A 59 -6.75 -0.82 -6.17
N LYS A 60 -6.70 -0.48 -7.45
CA LYS A 60 -5.44 -0.32 -8.19
C LYS A 60 -4.64 0.84 -7.59
N ALA A 61 -3.33 0.66 -7.43
CA ALA A 61 -2.43 1.60 -6.74
C ALA A 61 -2.73 1.79 -5.23
N THR A 62 -3.33 0.77 -4.60
CA THR A 62 -3.44 0.69 -3.14
C THR A 62 -2.66 -0.50 -2.61
N PHE A 63 -2.20 -0.40 -1.36
CA PHE A 63 -1.57 -1.50 -0.63
C PHE A 63 -2.41 -2.80 -0.59
N PHE A 64 -3.73 -2.66 -0.68
CA PHE A 64 -4.67 -3.78 -0.66
C PHE A 64 -4.98 -4.34 -2.06
N TYR A 65 -4.29 -3.86 -3.11
CA TYR A 65 -4.42 -4.41 -4.45
C TYR A 65 -3.98 -5.89 -4.50
N ASP A 66 -4.81 -6.71 -5.13
CA ASP A 66 -4.60 -8.16 -5.30
C ASP A 66 -4.27 -8.90 -3.98
N LEU A 67 -4.78 -8.38 -2.86
CA LEU A 67 -4.60 -9.02 -1.57
C LEU A 67 -5.56 -10.20 -1.43
N ARG A 68 -5.01 -11.41 -1.32
CA ARG A 68 -5.74 -12.67 -1.07
C ARG A 68 -5.83 -13.03 0.40
N THR A 69 -5.42 -12.14 1.30
CA THR A 69 -5.62 -12.28 2.75
C THR A 69 -6.66 -11.24 3.22
N PRO A 70 -7.40 -11.51 4.32
CA PRO A 70 -8.28 -10.51 4.90
C PRO A 70 -7.52 -9.22 5.22
N GLU A 71 -8.03 -8.07 4.80
CA GLU A 71 -7.37 -6.76 5.02
C GLU A 71 -7.12 -6.49 6.49
N GLU A 72 -8.08 -6.84 7.35
CA GLU A 72 -7.99 -6.71 8.80
C GLU A 72 -6.76 -7.44 9.36
N LYS A 73 -6.46 -8.64 8.86
CA LYS A 73 -5.30 -9.43 9.30
C LYS A 73 -3.99 -8.72 8.97
N VAL A 74 -3.92 -8.07 7.80
CA VAL A 74 -2.75 -7.28 7.39
C VAL A 74 -2.62 -6.00 8.19
N ILE A 75 -3.73 -5.32 8.48
CA ILE A 75 -3.76 -4.13 9.33
C ILE A 75 -3.26 -4.46 10.74
N ILE A 76 -3.69 -5.59 11.31
CA ILE A 76 -3.20 -6.05 12.62
C ILE A 76 -1.70 -6.34 12.56
N ALA A 77 -1.22 -7.04 11.53
CA ALA A 77 0.21 -7.30 11.34
C ALA A 77 1.04 -6.01 11.33
N MET A 78 0.59 -4.99 10.59
CA MET A 78 1.27 -3.69 10.54
C MET A 78 1.25 -2.97 11.89
N LYS A 79 0.12 -3.00 12.62
CA LYS A 79 0.03 -2.43 13.97
C LYS A 79 0.99 -3.11 14.95
N LEU A 80 1.09 -4.44 14.92
CA LEU A 80 2.02 -5.19 15.77
C LEU A 80 3.47 -4.88 15.42
N LEU A 81 3.77 -4.73 14.13
CA LEU A 81 5.09 -4.32 13.67
C LEU A 81 5.47 -2.92 14.16
N PHE A 82 4.56 -1.94 14.06
CA PHE A 82 4.80 -0.58 14.58
C PHE A 82 4.97 -0.53 16.09
N LYS A 83 4.39 -1.49 16.82
CA LYS A 83 4.62 -1.69 18.26
C LYS A 83 5.94 -2.39 18.58
N GLY A 84 6.77 -2.70 17.59
CA GLY A 84 8.10 -3.29 17.75
C GLY A 84 8.10 -4.81 17.90
N MET A 85 7.00 -5.50 17.58
CA MET A 85 6.95 -6.96 17.64
C MET A 85 7.81 -7.59 16.52
N ALA A 86 8.57 -8.63 16.86
CA ALA A 86 9.37 -9.36 15.88
C ALA A 86 8.48 -10.06 14.84
N LEU A 87 8.91 -10.09 13.57
CA LEU A 87 8.15 -10.67 12.47
C LEU A 87 7.73 -12.13 12.70
N ARG A 88 8.57 -12.94 13.37
CA ARG A 88 8.24 -14.32 13.74
C ARG A 88 7.10 -14.37 14.76
N ALA A 89 7.18 -13.56 15.82
CA ALA A 89 6.10 -13.46 16.80
C ALA A 89 4.78 -12.96 16.17
N ILE A 90 4.85 -12.04 15.20
CA ILE A 90 3.66 -11.61 14.43
C ILE A 90 3.09 -12.77 13.61
N ALA A 91 3.95 -13.55 12.95
CA ALA A 91 3.56 -14.70 12.17
C ALA A 91 2.86 -15.76 13.04
N ASP A 92 3.41 -16.01 14.23
CA ASP A 92 2.85 -16.94 15.22
C ASP A 92 1.49 -16.43 15.77
N VAL A 93 1.42 -15.16 16.20
CA VAL A 93 0.18 -14.54 16.73
C VAL A 93 -0.95 -14.54 15.69
N LEU A 94 -0.61 -14.32 14.43
CA LEU A 94 -1.59 -14.27 13.35
C LEU A 94 -1.80 -15.62 12.68
N ASP A 95 -1.12 -16.68 13.09
CA ASP A 95 -1.16 -17.99 12.43
C ASP A 95 -1.01 -17.86 10.90
N VAL A 96 0.14 -17.32 10.49
CA VAL A 96 0.55 -17.20 9.08
C VAL A 96 2.01 -17.53 8.92
N LYS A 97 2.43 -17.88 7.70
CA LYS A 97 3.86 -18.05 7.42
C LYS A 97 4.61 -16.73 7.58
N LEU A 98 5.84 -16.79 8.10
CA LEU A 98 6.74 -15.63 8.20
C LEU A 98 6.90 -14.90 6.86
N ASP A 99 6.97 -15.64 5.75
CA ASP A 99 7.10 -15.06 4.41
C ASP A 99 5.86 -14.27 3.98
N THR A 100 4.68 -14.62 4.49
CA THR A 100 3.46 -13.82 4.29
C THR A 100 3.60 -12.45 4.95
N VAL A 101 4.10 -12.41 6.19
CA VAL A 101 4.33 -11.15 6.93
C VAL A 101 5.40 -10.30 6.23
N ARG A 102 6.49 -10.93 5.76
CA ARG A 102 7.52 -10.24 4.95
C ARG A 102 6.95 -9.71 3.63
N GLY A 103 6.09 -10.48 2.97
CA GLY A 103 5.41 -10.06 1.75
C GLY A 103 4.53 -8.83 1.97
N TRP A 104 3.79 -8.79 3.09
CA TRP A 104 3.04 -7.59 3.48
C TRP A 104 3.96 -6.41 3.76
N LEU A 105 5.09 -6.61 4.45
CA LEU A 105 6.05 -5.53 4.72
C LEU A 105 6.64 -4.96 3.42
N ARG A 106 7.03 -5.82 2.48
CA ARG A 106 7.57 -5.39 1.18
C ARG A 106 6.55 -4.55 0.41
N ARG A 107 5.30 -5.01 0.32
CA ARG A 107 4.21 -4.24 -0.30
C ARG A 107 4.03 -2.87 0.38
N GLY A 108 4.18 -2.82 1.70
CA GLY A 108 4.05 -1.58 2.47
C GLY A 108 5.16 -0.60 2.14
N ALA A 109 6.40 -1.10 2.07
CA ALA A 109 7.57 -0.31 1.68
C ALA A 109 7.44 0.24 0.26
N GLU A 110 7.04 -0.58 -0.72
CA GLU A 110 6.81 -0.16 -2.11
C GLU A 110 5.81 1.02 -2.19
N HIS A 111 4.72 0.95 -1.42
CA HIS A 111 3.75 2.06 -1.38
C HIS A 111 4.21 3.29 -0.60
N VAL A 112 5.04 3.12 0.44
CA VAL A 112 5.67 4.28 1.12
C VAL A 112 6.68 4.95 0.19
N GLU A 113 7.43 4.19 -0.61
CA GLU A 113 8.33 4.75 -1.62
C GLU A 113 7.57 5.47 -2.72
N GLU A 114 6.47 4.90 -3.23
CA GLU A 114 5.59 5.57 -4.20
C GLU A 114 4.99 6.87 -3.62
N ILE A 115 4.50 6.83 -2.37
CA ILE A 115 4.00 8.03 -1.69
C ILE A 115 5.13 9.01 -1.48
N ASN A 116 6.30 8.61 -1.01
CA ASN A 116 7.43 9.49 -0.82
C ASN A 116 7.91 10.10 -2.14
N ASP A 117 7.92 9.35 -3.24
CA ASP A 117 8.28 9.87 -4.56
C ASP A 117 7.26 10.87 -5.10
N ILE A 118 5.96 10.67 -4.81
CA ILE A 118 4.90 11.63 -5.14
C ILE A 118 5.00 12.86 -4.23
N LEU A 119 5.17 12.64 -2.93
CA LEU A 119 5.24 13.67 -1.90
C LEU A 119 6.51 14.52 -2.05
N MET A 120 7.66 13.92 -2.38
CA MET A 120 8.91 14.63 -2.69
C MET A 120 8.83 15.43 -3.99
N LYS A 121 7.93 15.05 -4.92
CA LYS A 121 7.64 15.84 -6.12
C LYS A 121 6.67 16.99 -5.83
N GLU A 122 5.81 16.86 -4.83
CA GLU A 122 4.74 17.82 -4.52
C GLU A 122 5.01 18.72 -3.29
N ILE A 123 5.93 18.35 -2.41
CA ILE A 123 6.17 19.03 -1.14
C ILE A 123 7.60 19.59 -1.07
N LYS A 124 7.71 20.92 -0.94
CA LYS A 124 8.93 21.62 -0.51
C LYS A 124 9.14 21.39 1.00
N VAL A 125 9.51 20.19 1.42
CA VAL A 125 10.02 19.96 2.78
C VAL A 125 11.53 19.78 2.69
N SER A 126 12.25 20.41 3.64
CA SER A 126 13.70 20.47 3.58
C SER A 126 14.28 19.06 3.72
N LYS A 127 15.16 18.71 2.77
CA LYS A 127 15.84 17.41 2.70
C LYS A 127 16.54 17.01 4.01
N VAL A 128 16.83 17.99 4.87
CA VAL A 128 17.52 17.84 6.15
C VAL A 128 16.65 17.16 7.21
N GLU A 129 15.37 17.52 7.33
CA GLU A 129 14.47 16.96 8.37
C GLU A 129 14.11 15.48 8.10
N LEU A 130 14.01 15.10 6.82
CA LEU A 130 13.81 13.71 6.40
C LEU A 130 15.06 12.85 6.63
N ASP A 131 16.26 13.41 6.43
CA ASP A 131 17.52 12.69 6.63
C ASP A 131 17.84 12.49 8.13
N GLU A 132 17.42 13.43 8.99
CA GLU A 132 17.48 13.28 10.44
C GLU A 132 16.54 12.16 10.94
N LEU A 133 15.32 12.07 10.42
CA LEU A 133 14.38 11.00 10.76
C LEU A 133 14.89 9.62 10.33
N TRP A 134 15.47 9.54 9.13
CA TRP A 134 16.07 8.32 8.59
C TRP A 134 17.32 7.88 9.36
N THR A 135 18.16 8.85 9.74
CA THR A 135 19.36 8.60 10.55
C THR A 135 19.02 8.14 11.97
N PHE A 136 17.93 8.66 12.56
CA PHE A 136 17.44 8.21 13.86
C PHE A 136 17.04 6.73 13.84
N VAL A 137 16.33 6.30 12.79
CA VAL A 137 15.94 4.90 12.60
C VAL A 137 17.16 3.98 12.42
N LYS A 138 18.15 4.39 11.61
CA LYS A 138 19.41 3.61 11.45
C LYS A 138 20.22 3.51 12.74
N LYS A 139 20.35 4.60 13.50
CA LYS A 139 21.08 4.60 14.78
C LYS A 139 20.43 3.68 15.82
N LYS A 140 19.10 3.54 15.79
CA LYS A 140 18.38 2.58 16.65
C LYS A 140 18.72 1.13 16.27
N GLN A 141 18.68 0.79 14.98
CA GLN A 141 19.03 -0.57 14.52
C GLN A 141 20.50 -0.93 14.76
N LEU A 142 21.42 0.03 14.61
CA LEU A 142 22.84 -0.20 14.90
C LEU A 142 23.08 -0.47 16.38
N ARG A 143 22.43 0.28 17.28
CA ARG A 143 22.51 0.04 18.73
C ARG A 143 21.93 -1.31 19.13
N GLU A 144 20.80 -1.70 18.55
CA GLU A 144 20.20 -3.02 18.78
C GLU A 144 21.12 -4.15 18.28
N TRP A 145 21.79 -3.96 17.15
CA TRP A 145 22.78 -4.91 16.62
C TRP A 145 24.02 -5.02 17.51
N GLN A 146 24.56 -3.89 17.98
CA GLN A 146 25.72 -3.87 18.90
C GLN A 146 25.39 -4.54 20.24
N MET A 147 24.23 -4.23 20.82
CA MET A 147 23.74 -4.85 22.07
C MET A 147 23.58 -6.36 21.94
N LYS A 148 23.07 -6.83 20.79
CA LYS A 148 22.94 -8.26 20.52
C LYS A 148 24.31 -8.94 20.40
N ARG A 149 25.26 -8.31 19.71
CA ARG A 149 26.63 -8.81 19.55
C ARG A 149 27.40 -8.88 20.87
N MET A 150 27.17 -7.94 21.79
CA MET A 150 27.78 -7.97 23.12
C MET A 150 27.20 -9.07 24.02
N ARG A 151 25.90 -9.39 23.89
CA ARG A 151 25.28 -10.55 24.56
C ARG A 151 25.80 -11.89 24.02
N ASP A 152 25.96 -11.99 22.71
CA ASP A 152 26.43 -13.23 22.07
C ASP A 152 27.94 -13.47 22.28
N ALA A 153 28.71 -12.45 22.67
CA ALA A 153 30.15 -12.53 22.97
C ALA A 153 30.49 -12.95 24.41
N GLY A 154 29.50 -13.26 25.26
CA GLY A 154 29.73 -13.93 26.55
C GLY A 154 30.64 -13.18 27.53
N TYR A 155 30.38 -11.90 27.80
CA TYR A 155 30.84 -11.25 29.03
C TYR A 155 29.65 -11.09 29.98
N GLY A 156 29.62 -11.93 31.02
CA GLY A 156 28.91 -11.66 32.26
C GLY A 156 29.65 -10.65 33.10
#